data_AF-A0A3N5J6F0-F1
#
_entry.id   AF-A0A3N5J6F0-F1
#
_cell.length_a   1.000
_cell.length_b   1.000
_cell.length_c   1.000
_cell.angle_alpha   90.00
_cell.angle_beta   90.00
_cell.angle_gamma   90.00
#
_symmetry.space_group_name_H-M   'P 1'
#
loop_
_entity.id
_entity.type
_entity.pdbx_description
1 polymer ?
#
loop_
_entity_poly.entity_id
_entity_poly.type
_entity_poly.pdbx_seq_one_letter_code
_entity_poly.pdbx_strand_id
1 'polypeptide(L)'
;MKACFVFLYIFLLSITPLSAQKNSIDRLFVPIIQKTNNAPLFNLKIEEWSAFQFERDTREWRPIPFQIDQLSDKGRYDREQDGLADASDELVLMPTDLGDWAEASTWLKDDSTQSAPRIELQFVDPLSGKSGWIYLFKNVSTKPLISSHFEYIAGPADSPAADTIKTPSFTLGHNAQGWMDYLTLNDQKRDLIDRFKLRLVGDGFLTPPYEINEDFVEAQKGDEVVFCFPGAVRFFHIIKAAILIEKLNIPLLPKTSNFDYHFQYFPYSFQITAETDLDASLLALFGVQLIRQSLDLTENAVGMTVYSANNRDGLAVDGVPELPIDAITGGDDQNWVMVSGELGSILLIFEITPMKNSKRQLYYFDDLTGSKPVDGTQDTGDKRSFGDMGMMVKATGSALITPKLSVSYKGYFLNVPQLRTVDAEQIIAWDRNALTMTATEQYYTPAMISHQSLQPNSFQLFPAVPNPFRPNGQKNVRFEFSSRVQDVFELKVFNVLGQQVAEFDDMIVPAETRQTVLWDGRDQEGKRVIPGIYFCQLRSGMNLQTQRLIIQ
;
A
#
# COMPACT_ATOMS: atom_id res chain seq x y z
N MET A 1 -36.26 47.71 -15.67
CA MET A 1 -34.83 47.36 -15.85
C MET A 1 -34.14 47.64 -14.52
N LYS A 2 -33.62 46.69 -13.73
CA LYS A 2 -33.05 45.36 -13.97
C LYS A 2 -33.60 44.38 -12.91
N ALA A 3 -33.92 43.15 -13.31
CA ALA A 3 -34.39 42.10 -12.42
C ALA A 3 -33.19 41.40 -11.74
N CYS A 4 -33.27 41.24 -10.41
CA CYS A 4 -32.40 40.34 -9.66
C CYS A 4 -32.78 38.89 -9.96
N PHE A 5 -31.84 38.09 -10.48
CA PHE A 5 -31.91 36.64 -10.43
C PHE A 5 -30.85 36.15 -9.45
N VAL A 6 -31.29 35.69 -8.29
CA VAL A 6 -30.48 34.90 -7.35
C VAL A 6 -30.57 33.45 -7.82
N PHE A 7 -29.48 32.92 -8.37
CA PHE A 7 -29.36 31.49 -8.66
C PHE A 7 -28.98 30.76 -7.38
N LEU A 8 -29.95 30.04 -6.81
CA LEU A 8 -29.75 29.08 -5.74
C LEU A 8 -29.19 27.79 -6.37
N TYR A 9 -27.89 27.54 -6.25
CA TYR A 9 -27.30 26.25 -6.61
C TYR A 9 -27.70 25.21 -5.55
N ILE A 10 -28.71 24.41 -5.86
CA ILE A 10 -29.00 23.18 -5.14
C ILE A 10 -27.96 22.15 -5.58
N PHE A 11 -26.99 21.87 -4.72
CA PHE A 11 -26.11 20.70 -4.86
C PHE A 11 -26.99 19.45 -4.71
N LEU A 12 -27.35 18.84 -5.84
CA LEU A 12 -27.82 17.46 -5.85
C LEU A 12 -26.62 16.58 -5.48
N LEU A 13 -26.58 16.13 -4.23
CA LEU A 13 -25.79 14.97 -3.82
C LEU A 13 -26.21 13.79 -4.70
N SER A 14 -25.41 13.49 -5.72
CA SER A 14 -25.48 12.23 -6.43
C SER A 14 -25.16 11.12 -5.45
N ILE A 15 -26.20 10.48 -4.91
CA ILE A 15 -26.07 9.23 -4.18
C ILE A 15 -25.62 8.19 -5.21
N THR A 16 -24.32 7.90 -5.25
CA THR A 16 -23.78 6.79 -6.03
C THR A 16 -24.39 5.48 -5.53
N PRO A 17 -24.87 4.59 -6.42
CA PRO A 17 -25.58 3.39 -6.03
C PRO A 17 -24.69 2.40 -5.27
N LEU A 18 -25.36 1.56 -4.47
CA LEU A 18 -24.88 0.60 -3.47
C LEU A 18 -23.88 -0.49 -3.94
N SER A 19 -23.43 -0.48 -5.20
CA SER A 19 -22.29 -1.30 -5.68
C SER A 19 -20.93 -0.66 -5.41
N ALA A 20 -20.93 0.61 -5.01
CA ALA A 20 -19.73 1.36 -4.70
C ALA A 20 -19.17 0.91 -3.33
N GLN A 21 -17.90 0.51 -3.34
CA GLN A 21 -16.99 0.41 -2.19
C GLN A 21 -16.70 -0.98 -1.60
N LYS A 22 -16.61 -2.03 -2.43
CA LYS A 22 -15.69 -3.15 -2.18
C LYS A 22 -14.32 -2.82 -2.77
N ASN A 23 -13.23 -3.36 -2.21
CA ASN A 23 -11.91 -3.26 -2.84
C ASN A 23 -12.00 -3.83 -4.25
N SER A 24 -11.48 -3.07 -5.21
CA SER A 24 -11.46 -3.43 -6.62
C SER A 24 -10.08 -3.31 -7.25
N ILE A 25 -9.07 -2.90 -6.47
CA ILE A 25 -7.68 -2.80 -6.94
C ILE A 25 -7.20 -4.19 -7.36
N ASP A 26 -6.67 -4.27 -8.57
CA ASP A 26 -6.11 -5.48 -9.18
C ASP A 26 -4.58 -5.41 -9.34
N ARG A 27 -3.95 -4.46 -8.66
CA ARG A 27 -2.49 -4.40 -8.52
C ARG A 27 -2.04 -5.43 -7.49
N LEU A 28 -0.87 -6.04 -7.73
CA LEU A 28 -0.32 -7.08 -6.84
C LEU A 28 1.11 -6.77 -6.40
N PHE A 29 2.01 -6.55 -7.36
CA PHE A 29 3.47 -6.59 -7.10
C PHE A 29 4.09 -5.24 -6.77
N VAL A 30 3.48 -4.13 -7.22
CA VAL A 30 4.05 -2.79 -7.07
C VAL A 30 3.65 -2.20 -5.71
N PRO A 31 4.60 -1.86 -4.83
CA PRO A 31 4.29 -1.29 -3.52
C PRO A 31 3.61 0.08 -3.65
N ILE A 32 2.74 0.40 -2.70
CA ILE A 32 2.13 1.71 -2.56
C ILE A 32 3.05 2.55 -1.65
N ILE A 33 3.52 3.68 -2.18
CA ILE A 33 4.43 4.59 -1.48
C ILE A 33 3.81 5.98 -1.53
N GLN A 34 3.55 6.59 -0.37
CA GLN A 34 2.94 7.91 -0.25
C GLN A 34 3.70 8.80 0.71
N LYS A 35 3.92 10.07 0.34
CA LYS A 35 4.51 11.06 1.25
C LYS A 35 3.55 11.39 2.39
N THR A 36 4.10 11.63 3.57
CA THR A 36 3.34 12.07 4.77
C THR A 36 3.34 13.58 4.98
N ASN A 37 3.67 14.35 3.94
CA ASN A 37 3.81 15.80 3.95
C ASN A 37 2.52 16.62 4.14
N ASN A 38 1.37 15.97 4.31
CA ASN A 38 0.08 16.61 4.50
C ASN A 38 -0.71 15.96 5.64
N ALA A 39 -1.52 16.77 6.32
CA ALA A 39 -2.48 16.27 7.30
C ALA A 39 -3.47 15.28 6.63
N PRO A 40 -3.97 14.28 7.37
CA PRO A 40 -3.70 13.99 8.78
C PRO A 40 -2.47 13.10 9.02
N LEU A 41 -1.67 12.79 7.99
CA LEU A 41 -0.47 11.95 8.16
C LEU A 41 0.76 12.72 8.67
N PHE A 42 0.82 14.02 8.42
CA PHE A 42 1.90 14.87 8.92
C PHE A 42 1.86 15.00 10.46
N ASN A 43 3.02 14.91 11.09
CA ASN A 43 3.27 14.99 12.53
C ASN A 43 2.57 13.88 13.35
N LEU A 44 2.31 12.73 12.73
CA LEU A 44 1.81 11.55 13.45
C LEU A 44 2.92 10.91 14.26
N LYS A 45 2.67 10.66 15.54
CA LYS A 45 3.53 9.81 16.36
C LYS A 45 3.33 8.35 15.98
N ILE A 46 4.22 7.83 15.13
CA ILE A 46 4.06 6.59 14.37
C ILE A 46 3.70 5.41 15.28
N GLU A 47 4.36 5.31 16.44
CA GLU A 47 4.13 4.24 17.41
C GLU A 47 2.71 4.21 18.02
N GLU A 48 1.91 5.26 17.89
CA GLU A 48 0.55 5.27 18.46
C GLU A 48 -0.49 4.68 17.49
N TRP A 49 -0.10 4.35 16.26
CA TRP A 49 -1.03 3.94 15.20
C TRP A 49 -0.85 2.48 14.80
N SER A 50 -1.94 1.91 14.28
CA SER A 50 -1.97 0.56 13.71
C SER A 50 -2.92 0.55 12.52
N ALA A 51 -2.56 -0.16 11.46
CA ALA A 51 -3.31 -0.21 10.22
C ALA A 51 -4.19 -1.48 10.14
N PHE A 52 -5.38 -1.32 9.58
CA PHE A 52 -6.34 -2.39 9.37
C PHE A 52 -6.97 -2.28 7.99
N GLN A 53 -7.23 -3.44 7.40
CA GLN A 53 -8.18 -3.58 6.31
C GLN A 53 -9.55 -3.97 6.87
N PHE A 54 -10.61 -3.58 6.17
CA PHE A 54 -11.98 -3.96 6.49
C PHE A 54 -12.51 -4.98 5.49
N GLU A 55 -13.17 -6.04 5.97
CA GLU A 55 -13.89 -6.98 5.13
C GLU A 55 -15.40 -6.82 5.33
N ARG A 56 -16.09 -6.36 4.29
CA ARG A 56 -17.47 -5.89 4.40
C ARG A 56 -18.48 -7.00 4.62
N ASP A 57 -18.26 -8.16 4.01
CA ASP A 57 -19.20 -9.28 4.06
C ASP A 57 -19.28 -9.89 5.47
N THR A 58 -18.14 -9.94 6.18
CA THR A 58 -18.04 -10.44 7.57
C THR A 58 -18.13 -9.32 8.61
N ARG A 59 -17.93 -8.06 8.19
CA ARG A 59 -17.78 -6.88 9.05
C ARG A 59 -16.62 -7.03 10.04
N GLU A 60 -15.54 -7.62 9.57
CA GLU A 60 -14.33 -7.84 10.36
C GLU A 60 -13.23 -6.85 10.00
N TRP A 61 -12.46 -6.49 11.01
CA TRP A 61 -11.22 -5.74 10.87
C TRP A 61 -10.07 -6.72 10.92
N ARG A 62 -9.19 -6.69 9.93
CA ARG A 62 -7.96 -7.49 9.93
C ARG A 62 -6.76 -6.57 9.99
N PRO A 63 -5.85 -6.78 10.94
CA PRO A 63 -4.66 -5.96 11.01
C PRO A 63 -3.75 -6.27 9.82
N ILE A 64 -3.11 -5.23 9.29
CA ILE A 64 -2.18 -5.31 8.15
C ILE A 64 -0.82 -4.72 8.56
N PRO A 65 0.25 -4.98 7.80
CA PRO A 65 1.51 -4.26 7.98
C PRO A 65 1.30 -2.74 8.02
N PHE A 66 1.97 -2.07 8.94
CA PHE A 66 2.00 -0.61 9.03
C PHE A 66 3.45 -0.15 9.09
N GLN A 67 3.85 0.65 8.10
CA GLN A 67 5.20 1.17 8.00
C GLN A 67 5.16 2.61 7.49
N ILE A 68 5.72 3.51 8.28
CA ILE A 68 6.13 4.85 7.85
C ILE A 68 7.65 4.87 7.93
N ASP A 69 8.29 5.02 6.79
CA ASP A 69 9.74 5.13 6.69
C ASP A 69 10.16 6.55 7.04
N GLN A 70 11.02 6.66 8.06
CA GLN A 70 11.67 7.91 8.42
C GLN A 70 12.89 8.13 7.52
N LEU A 71 12.84 9.15 6.68
CA LEU A 71 13.81 9.40 5.61
C LEU A 71 14.47 10.76 5.76
N SER A 72 15.75 10.84 5.38
CA SER A 72 16.44 12.11 5.19
C SER A 72 15.91 12.87 3.95
N ASP A 73 16.27 14.15 3.84
CA ASP A 73 15.99 15.00 2.65
C ASP A 73 16.45 14.40 1.31
N LYS A 74 17.37 13.43 1.34
CA LYS A 74 17.88 12.72 0.15
C LYS A 74 17.10 11.43 -0.16
N GLY A 75 16.01 11.16 0.54
CA GLY A 75 15.22 9.92 0.39
C GLY A 75 15.98 8.67 0.84
N ARG A 76 16.96 8.83 1.74
CA ARG A 76 17.69 7.70 2.36
C ARG A 76 17.18 7.49 3.78
N TYR A 77 17.18 6.25 4.25
CA TYR A 77 16.82 5.92 5.62
C TYR A 77 17.52 6.83 6.63
N ASP A 78 16.75 7.49 7.49
CA ASP A 78 17.29 8.32 8.55
C ASP A 78 17.68 7.45 9.76
N ARG A 79 18.94 7.58 10.19
CA ARG A 79 19.48 6.84 11.34
C ARG A 79 19.11 7.52 12.67
N GLU A 80 18.72 8.79 12.63
CA GLU A 80 18.35 9.59 13.80
C GLU A 80 16.83 9.80 13.85
N GLN A 81 16.09 8.69 13.90
CA GLN A 81 14.62 8.68 13.91
C GLN A 81 14.04 9.39 15.15
N ASP A 82 13.06 10.28 14.93
CA ASP A 82 12.33 11.00 15.98
C ASP A 82 10.96 10.37 16.32
N GLY A 83 10.52 9.40 15.51
CA GLY A 83 9.26 8.69 15.65
C GLY A 83 8.02 9.48 15.21
N LEU A 84 8.20 10.63 14.56
CA LEU A 84 7.16 11.49 14.03
C LEU A 84 7.18 11.42 12.49
N ALA A 85 6.01 11.25 11.88
CA ALA A 85 5.89 11.31 10.42
C ALA A 85 6.05 12.76 9.94
N ASP A 86 6.96 13.02 9.01
CA ASP A 86 7.21 14.37 8.48
C ASP A 86 7.00 14.50 6.96
N ALA A 87 7.60 15.50 6.31
CA ALA A 87 7.43 15.73 4.88
C ALA A 87 8.36 14.88 3.99
N SER A 88 9.49 14.43 4.52
CA SER A 88 10.43 13.53 3.84
C SER A 88 9.94 12.08 3.87
N ASP A 89 9.20 11.73 4.92
CA ASP A 89 8.77 10.37 5.23
C ASP A 89 7.75 9.77 4.25
N GLU A 90 7.68 8.44 4.26
CA GLU A 90 6.87 7.66 3.34
C GLU A 90 6.04 6.59 4.06
N LEU A 91 4.72 6.62 3.88
CA LEU A 91 3.83 5.50 4.15
C LEU A 91 4.05 4.42 3.08
N VAL A 92 4.28 3.17 3.51
CA VAL A 92 4.56 2.05 2.61
C VAL A 92 3.62 0.88 2.90
N LEU A 93 2.97 0.36 1.85
CA LEU A 93 1.99 -0.74 1.90
C LEU A 93 2.10 -1.63 0.66
N MET A 94 1.56 -2.84 0.70
CA MET A 94 1.29 -3.64 -0.50
C MET A 94 -0.16 -3.44 -0.96
N PRO A 95 -0.46 -3.49 -2.28
CA PRO A 95 -1.84 -3.45 -2.77
C PRO A 95 -2.75 -4.53 -2.17
N THR A 96 -2.18 -5.68 -1.79
CA THR A 96 -2.88 -6.79 -1.14
C THR A 96 -3.34 -6.47 0.28
N ASP A 97 -2.85 -5.38 0.88
CA ASP A 97 -3.26 -4.91 2.22
C ASP A 97 -4.54 -4.05 2.15
N LEU A 98 -5.01 -3.70 0.95
CA LEU A 98 -6.20 -2.88 0.79
C LEU A 98 -7.47 -3.71 1.05
N GLY A 99 -8.37 -3.16 1.87
CA GLY A 99 -9.68 -3.71 2.16
C GLY A 99 -10.82 -2.95 1.51
N ASP A 100 -12.03 -3.35 1.88
CA ASP A 100 -13.27 -2.68 1.52
C ASP A 100 -13.42 -1.36 2.28
N TRP A 101 -14.34 -0.52 1.81
CA TRP A 101 -14.74 0.65 2.58
C TRP A 101 -15.65 0.26 3.76
N ALA A 102 -15.39 0.89 4.89
CA ALA A 102 -16.17 0.83 6.11
C ALA A 102 -17.00 2.11 6.28
N GLU A 103 -18.30 1.94 6.54
CA GLU A 103 -19.16 3.05 6.97
C GLU A 103 -18.58 3.73 8.22
N ALA A 104 -18.82 5.03 8.40
CA ALA A 104 -18.33 5.79 9.56
C ALA A 104 -18.84 5.24 10.92
N SER A 105 -19.98 4.53 10.91
CA SER A 105 -20.56 3.83 12.05
C SER A 105 -19.89 2.49 12.37
N THR A 106 -19.14 1.93 11.42
CA THR A 106 -18.45 0.65 11.60
C THR A 106 -17.06 0.94 12.15
N TRP A 107 -16.80 0.55 13.40
CA TRP A 107 -15.56 0.86 14.12
C TRP A 107 -14.83 -0.40 14.57
N LEU A 108 -13.53 -0.28 14.89
CA LEU A 108 -12.78 -1.37 15.50
C LEU A 108 -13.41 -1.71 16.86
N LYS A 109 -13.55 -3.01 17.17
CA LYS A 109 -14.10 -3.47 18.46
C LYS A 109 -13.04 -3.37 19.57
N ASP A 110 -12.61 -2.15 19.82
CA ASP A 110 -11.64 -1.78 20.85
C ASP A 110 -11.96 -0.37 21.36
N ASP A 111 -12.42 -0.28 22.61
CA ASP A 111 -12.90 0.96 23.21
C ASP A 111 -11.80 2.03 23.30
N SER A 112 -10.52 1.64 23.37
CA SER A 112 -9.40 2.60 23.41
C SER A 112 -9.33 3.48 22.16
N THR A 113 -9.80 2.95 21.02
CA THR A 113 -9.76 3.61 19.72
C THR A 113 -10.89 4.62 19.50
N GLN A 114 -11.86 4.69 20.40
CA GLN A 114 -13.03 5.57 20.27
C GLN A 114 -12.74 7.01 20.74
N SER A 115 -11.62 7.22 21.44
CA SER A 115 -11.23 8.51 22.02
C SER A 115 -10.49 9.44 21.04
N ALA A 116 -10.07 8.90 19.89
CA ALA A 116 -9.32 9.60 18.85
C ALA A 116 -9.96 9.35 17.47
N PRO A 117 -9.72 10.23 16.47
CA PRO A 117 -10.15 9.93 15.12
C PRO A 117 -9.41 8.71 14.58
N ARG A 118 -10.09 7.92 13.73
CA ARG A 118 -9.41 7.04 12.79
C ARG A 118 -9.05 7.83 11.54
N ILE A 119 -8.02 7.41 10.84
CA ILE A 119 -7.69 7.94 9.51
C ILE A 119 -8.12 6.91 8.48
N GLU A 120 -9.08 7.25 7.63
CA GLU A 120 -9.41 6.50 6.42
C GLU A 120 -8.46 6.93 5.31
N LEU A 121 -7.78 5.96 4.70
CA LEU A 121 -6.95 6.15 3.53
C LEU A 121 -7.60 5.46 2.33
N GLN A 122 -8.09 6.25 1.39
CA GLN A 122 -8.60 5.74 0.10
C GLN A 122 -7.49 5.80 -0.93
N PHE A 123 -7.26 4.69 -1.62
CA PHE A 123 -6.38 4.60 -2.77
C PHE A 123 -7.20 4.42 -4.03
N VAL A 124 -6.84 5.17 -5.08
CA VAL A 124 -7.46 5.08 -6.40
C VAL A 124 -6.39 4.82 -7.44
N ASP A 125 -6.64 3.85 -8.31
CA ASP A 125 -5.78 3.58 -9.45
C ASP A 125 -6.06 4.60 -10.56
N PRO A 126 -5.10 5.47 -10.92
CA PRO A 126 -5.29 6.46 -11.97
C PRO A 126 -5.51 5.84 -13.37
N LEU A 127 -5.09 4.59 -13.58
CA LEU A 127 -5.21 3.90 -14.88
C LEU A 127 -6.59 3.27 -15.08
N SER A 128 -7.25 2.84 -14.00
CA SER A 128 -8.50 2.06 -14.07
C SER A 128 -9.67 2.69 -13.32
N GLY A 129 -9.42 3.66 -12.42
CA GLY A 129 -10.41 4.23 -11.52
C GLY A 129 -10.83 3.30 -10.37
N LYS A 130 -10.25 2.11 -10.26
CA LYS A 130 -10.50 1.14 -9.18
C LYS A 130 -10.02 1.71 -7.84
N SER A 131 -10.62 1.26 -6.75
CA SER A 131 -10.31 1.78 -5.41
C SER A 131 -10.23 0.70 -4.35
N GLY A 132 -9.44 0.98 -3.31
CA GLY A 132 -9.27 0.18 -2.11
C GLY A 132 -8.97 1.07 -0.90
N TRP A 133 -9.13 0.56 0.32
CA TRP A 133 -9.05 1.36 1.55
C TRP A 133 -8.21 0.69 2.63
N ILE A 134 -7.56 1.49 3.46
CA ILE A 134 -7.10 1.05 4.78
C ILE A 134 -7.55 2.06 5.84
N TYR A 135 -7.46 1.63 7.10
CA TYR A 135 -7.88 2.42 8.25
C TYR A 135 -6.80 2.40 9.31
N LEU A 136 -6.33 3.58 9.71
CA LEU A 136 -5.41 3.74 10.81
C LEU A 136 -6.19 4.03 12.09
N PHE A 137 -6.02 3.21 13.11
CA PHE A 137 -6.57 3.41 14.45
C PHE A 137 -5.47 3.78 15.42
N LYS A 138 -5.75 4.78 16.26
CA LYS A 138 -4.84 5.23 17.31
C LYS A 138 -5.08 4.46 18.61
N ASN A 139 -4.01 4.17 19.34
CA ASN A 139 -4.01 3.59 20.70
C ASN A 139 -4.73 2.23 20.82
N VAL A 140 -4.63 1.36 19.81
CA VAL A 140 -5.18 -0.01 19.87
C VAL A 140 -4.61 -0.73 21.10
N SER A 141 -5.50 -1.25 21.96
CA SER A 141 -5.20 -1.80 23.29
C SER A 141 -4.19 -2.95 23.25
N THR A 142 -4.22 -3.75 22.19
CA THR A 142 -3.24 -4.80 21.92
C THR A 142 -2.75 -4.66 20.50
N LYS A 143 -1.53 -4.16 20.33
CA LYS A 143 -0.92 -4.05 19.00
C LYS A 143 -0.84 -5.43 18.34
N PRO A 144 -1.40 -5.60 17.14
CA PRO A 144 -1.28 -6.84 16.40
C PRO A 144 0.19 -7.19 16.14
N LEU A 145 0.56 -8.45 16.37
CA LEU A 145 1.86 -8.95 15.91
C LEU A 145 1.76 -9.26 14.41
N ILE A 146 2.34 -8.39 13.58
CA ILE A 146 2.44 -8.61 12.14
C ILE A 146 3.84 -9.14 11.82
N SER A 147 3.90 -10.34 11.24
CA SER A 147 5.15 -10.90 10.75
C SER A 147 5.72 -10.04 9.63
N SER A 148 7.02 -9.76 9.71
CA SER A 148 7.76 -9.15 8.60
C SER A 148 7.66 -10.01 7.35
N HIS A 149 7.59 -9.38 6.17
CA HIS A 149 7.77 -10.09 4.91
C HIS A 149 9.22 -10.57 4.68
N PHE A 150 10.16 -10.18 5.54
CA PHE A 150 11.58 -10.40 5.33
C PHE A 150 12.21 -11.30 6.38
N GLU A 151 13.04 -12.23 5.92
CA GLU A 151 14.04 -12.94 6.72
C GLU A 151 15.43 -12.52 6.22
N TYR A 152 16.25 -11.95 7.10
CA TYR A 152 17.62 -11.58 6.80
C TYR A 152 18.59 -12.56 7.47
N ILE A 153 19.52 -13.09 6.69
CA ILE A 153 20.58 -13.97 7.14
C ILE A 153 21.90 -13.24 6.93
N ALA A 154 22.56 -12.86 8.03
CA ALA A 154 23.83 -12.16 7.97
C ALA A 154 24.94 -13.04 7.36
N GLY A 155 25.83 -12.40 6.60
CA GLY A 155 27.03 -13.06 6.08
C GLY A 155 28.03 -13.43 7.17
N PRO A 156 29.04 -14.26 6.85
CA PRO A 156 30.14 -14.59 7.75
C PRO A 156 30.90 -13.34 8.24
N ALA A 157 31.49 -13.41 9.43
CA ALA A 157 32.19 -12.27 10.04
C ALA A 157 33.37 -11.74 9.19
N ASP A 158 34.02 -12.60 8.40
CA ASP A 158 35.11 -12.27 7.50
C ASP A 158 34.63 -11.78 6.12
N SER A 159 33.34 -11.89 5.82
CA SER A 159 32.71 -11.44 4.58
C SER A 159 31.27 -11.02 4.86
N PRO A 160 31.05 -9.94 5.62
CA PRO A 160 29.71 -9.56 6.09
C PRO A 160 28.75 -9.21 4.94
N ALA A 161 29.28 -8.76 3.80
CA ALA A 161 28.52 -8.49 2.58
C ALA A 161 27.97 -9.74 1.88
N ALA A 162 28.47 -10.94 2.23
CA ALA A 162 27.98 -12.21 1.69
C ALA A 162 26.72 -12.69 2.43
N ASP A 163 25.68 -11.85 2.45
CA ASP A 163 24.45 -12.08 3.19
C ASP A 163 23.31 -12.60 2.30
N THR A 164 22.14 -12.82 2.89
CA THR A 164 20.96 -13.30 2.16
C THR A 164 19.70 -12.65 2.69
N ILE A 165 18.82 -12.25 1.77
CA ILE A 165 17.47 -11.80 2.08
C ILE A 165 16.44 -12.73 1.47
N LYS A 166 15.43 -13.11 2.25
CA LYS A 166 14.26 -13.85 1.78
C LYS A 166 13.02 -12.98 1.89
N THR A 167 12.18 -13.10 0.88
CA THR A 167 10.86 -12.48 0.77
C THR A 167 9.81 -13.57 0.48
N PRO A 168 8.50 -13.26 0.44
CA PRO A 168 7.49 -14.22 0.04
C PRO A 168 7.66 -14.72 -1.41
N SER A 169 8.40 -13.98 -2.25
CA SER A 169 8.57 -14.30 -3.68
C SER A 169 9.95 -14.88 -4.01
N PHE A 170 11.01 -14.42 -3.34
CA PHE A 170 12.38 -14.76 -3.72
C PHE A 170 13.33 -14.88 -2.52
N THR A 171 14.38 -15.67 -2.69
CA THR A 171 15.58 -15.62 -1.85
C THR A 171 16.74 -15.13 -2.69
N LEU A 172 17.36 -14.02 -2.29
CA LEU A 172 18.47 -13.38 -2.96
C LEU A 172 19.71 -13.40 -2.05
N GLY A 173 20.80 -13.98 -2.56
CA GLY A 173 22.10 -13.95 -1.91
C GLY A 173 23.03 -12.92 -2.55
N HIS A 174 23.96 -12.42 -1.74
CA HIS A 174 25.06 -11.62 -2.18
C HIS A 174 26.39 -12.35 -1.95
N ASN A 175 27.38 -12.07 -2.79
CA ASN A 175 28.75 -12.55 -2.61
C ASN A 175 29.54 -11.67 -1.63
N ALA A 176 30.80 -12.04 -1.38
CA ALA A 176 31.69 -11.30 -0.49
C ALA A 176 31.98 -9.83 -0.91
N GLN A 177 31.67 -9.46 -2.16
CA GLN A 177 31.80 -8.10 -2.69
C GLN A 177 30.46 -7.33 -2.66
N GLY A 178 29.37 -7.95 -2.17
CA GLY A 178 28.04 -7.35 -2.11
C GLY A 178 27.25 -7.39 -3.42
N TRP A 179 27.73 -8.15 -4.41
CA TRP A 179 26.98 -8.37 -5.66
C TRP A 179 26.00 -9.52 -5.50
N MET A 180 24.84 -9.41 -6.16
CA MET A 180 23.91 -10.53 -6.27
C MET A 180 24.56 -11.68 -7.05
N ASP A 181 24.58 -12.86 -6.45
CA ASP A 181 25.20 -14.07 -6.99
C ASP A 181 24.36 -15.33 -6.78
N TYR A 182 23.17 -15.19 -6.19
CA TYR A 182 22.25 -16.30 -5.95
C TYR A 182 20.81 -15.81 -5.98
N LEU A 183 19.94 -16.48 -6.73
CA LEU A 183 18.50 -16.22 -6.72
C LEU A 183 17.70 -17.49 -6.86
N THR A 184 16.73 -17.67 -5.96
CA THR A 184 15.67 -18.68 -6.12
C THR A 184 14.29 -18.03 -6.07
N LEU A 185 13.38 -18.58 -6.86
CA LEU A 185 11.97 -18.22 -6.89
C LEU A 185 11.14 -19.42 -6.42
N ASN A 186 10.06 -19.18 -5.66
CA ASN A 186 9.03 -20.18 -5.35
C ASN A 186 9.50 -21.45 -4.57
N ASP A 187 10.37 -21.29 -3.57
CA ASP A 187 10.96 -22.39 -2.76
C ASP A 187 11.77 -23.44 -3.55
N GLN A 188 12.09 -23.17 -4.82
CA GLN A 188 12.92 -24.08 -5.62
C GLN A 188 14.40 -23.89 -5.27
N LYS A 189 15.11 -24.98 -4.96
CA LYS A 189 16.57 -24.98 -4.67
C LYS A 189 17.45 -24.80 -5.93
N ARG A 190 16.93 -24.17 -6.99
CA ARG A 190 17.63 -23.96 -8.26
C ARG A 190 17.98 -22.50 -8.39
N ASP A 191 19.27 -22.21 -8.25
CA ASP A 191 19.83 -20.89 -8.43
C ASP A 191 19.71 -20.43 -9.88
N LEU A 192 19.18 -19.23 -10.10
CA LEU A 192 18.91 -18.66 -11.41
C LEU A 192 19.93 -17.62 -11.87
N ILE A 193 20.68 -17.01 -10.95
CA ILE A 193 21.62 -15.92 -11.28
C ILE A 193 23.04 -16.44 -11.12
N ASP A 194 23.86 -16.26 -12.14
CA ASP A 194 25.32 -16.46 -12.00
C ASP A 194 25.98 -15.15 -11.56
N ARG A 195 25.74 -14.08 -12.33
CA ARG A 195 26.49 -12.84 -12.14
C ARG A 195 25.74 -11.62 -12.65
N PHE A 196 25.65 -10.58 -11.82
CA PHE A 196 25.37 -9.24 -12.32
C PHE A 196 26.64 -8.61 -12.90
N LYS A 197 26.64 -8.33 -14.21
CA LYS A 197 27.79 -7.82 -14.95
C LYS A 197 27.70 -6.31 -15.14
N LEU A 198 28.84 -5.66 -14.94
CA LEU A 198 29.05 -4.25 -15.24
C LEU A 198 30.14 -4.12 -16.30
N ARG A 199 29.96 -3.24 -17.29
CA ARG A 199 31.07 -2.81 -18.16
C ARG A 199 31.09 -1.30 -18.24
N LEU A 200 32.28 -0.72 -18.08
CA LEU A 200 32.55 0.67 -18.38
C LEU A 200 33.83 0.71 -19.22
N VAL A 201 33.67 1.03 -20.50
CA VAL A 201 34.78 1.10 -21.46
C VAL A 201 35.00 2.56 -21.82
N GLY A 202 36.26 2.97 -21.89
CA GLY A 202 36.61 4.32 -22.30
C GLY A 202 37.97 4.41 -22.97
N ASP A 203 38.16 5.52 -23.66
CA ASP A 203 39.42 5.94 -24.26
C ASP A 203 39.44 7.46 -24.18
N GLY A 204 40.30 7.98 -23.30
CA GLY A 204 40.20 9.34 -22.79
C GLY A 204 41.49 10.12 -22.97
N PHE A 205 41.44 11.42 -22.72
CA PHE A 205 42.62 12.28 -22.87
C PHE A 205 43.73 11.91 -21.87
N LEU A 206 43.36 11.50 -20.65
CA LEU A 206 44.28 11.13 -19.57
C LEU A 206 44.40 9.62 -19.37
N THR A 207 43.67 8.82 -20.14
CA THR A 207 43.51 7.38 -19.91
C THR A 207 43.68 6.62 -21.21
N PRO A 208 44.66 5.70 -21.33
CA PRO A 208 44.70 4.78 -22.47
C PRO A 208 43.42 3.93 -22.52
N PRO A 209 43.12 3.23 -23.63
CA PRO A 209 41.94 2.37 -23.71
C PRO A 209 41.84 1.44 -22.51
N TYR A 210 40.68 1.45 -21.85
CA TYR A 210 40.47 0.71 -20.62
C TYR A 210 39.07 0.10 -20.54
N GLU A 211 38.95 -0.94 -19.71
CA GLU A 211 37.71 -1.64 -19.41
C GLU A 211 37.64 -1.87 -17.89
N ILE A 212 36.64 -1.28 -17.24
CA ILE A 212 36.26 -1.56 -15.85
C ILE A 212 35.08 -2.53 -15.89
N ASN A 213 35.13 -3.55 -15.04
CA ASN A 213 34.05 -4.52 -14.87
C ASN A 213 33.71 -4.75 -13.39
N GLU A 214 32.78 -5.66 -13.09
CA GLU A 214 32.36 -5.94 -11.71
C GLU A 214 33.49 -6.46 -10.81
N ASP A 215 34.53 -7.10 -11.35
CA ASP A 215 35.71 -7.53 -10.57
C ASP A 215 36.57 -6.34 -10.10
N PHE A 216 36.31 -5.12 -10.58
CA PHE A 216 36.91 -3.90 -10.04
C PHE A 216 36.23 -3.42 -8.77
N VAL A 217 35.12 -4.04 -8.34
CA VAL A 217 34.44 -3.64 -7.12
C VAL A 217 34.79 -4.57 -5.97
N GLU A 218 35.08 -4.00 -4.80
CA GLU A 218 35.26 -4.72 -3.56
C GLU A 218 34.37 -4.11 -2.47
N ALA A 219 33.75 -4.96 -1.65
CA ALA A 219 33.13 -4.50 -0.41
C ALA A 219 34.22 -3.92 0.52
N GLN A 220 33.87 -2.90 1.29
CA GLN A 220 34.78 -2.38 2.31
C GLN A 220 35.03 -3.45 3.39
N LYS A 221 36.09 -3.27 4.19
CA LYS A 221 36.50 -4.21 5.25
C LYS A 221 36.27 -3.57 6.63
N GLY A 222 35.91 -4.39 7.61
CA GLY A 222 35.71 -3.99 9.01
C GLY A 222 34.29 -4.24 9.52
N ASP A 223 33.99 -3.72 10.72
CA ASP A 223 32.75 -4.03 11.45
C ASP A 223 31.53 -3.20 10.99
N GLU A 224 31.70 -2.26 10.05
CA GLU A 224 30.69 -1.30 9.61
C GLU A 224 30.50 -1.26 8.08
N VAL A 225 30.38 -2.45 7.48
CA VAL A 225 30.26 -2.64 6.03
C VAL A 225 28.80 -2.77 5.59
N VAL A 226 28.00 -3.51 6.36
CA VAL A 226 26.60 -3.80 6.06
C VAL A 226 25.69 -3.15 7.11
N PHE A 227 24.65 -2.46 6.65
CA PHE A 227 23.63 -1.86 7.51
C PHE A 227 22.24 -2.31 7.06
N CYS A 228 21.46 -2.84 7.98
CA CYS A 228 20.12 -3.35 7.73
C CYS A 228 19.10 -2.63 8.60
N PHE A 229 18.04 -2.12 7.99
CA PHE A 229 16.93 -1.46 8.66
C PHE A 229 15.62 -2.15 8.26
N PRO A 230 15.17 -3.14 9.06
CA PRO A 230 14.01 -3.94 8.73
C PRO A 230 12.72 -3.16 8.94
N GLY A 231 11.82 -3.25 7.97
CA GLY A 231 10.42 -2.86 8.10
C GLY A 231 9.51 -4.00 7.67
N ALA A 232 8.21 -3.91 7.99
CA ALA A 232 7.26 -4.97 7.68
C ALA A 232 7.00 -5.12 6.17
N VAL A 233 7.06 -4.02 5.41
CA VAL A 233 6.77 -3.92 3.96
C VAL A 233 8.00 -3.53 3.14
N ARG A 234 8.89 -2.69 3.67
CA ARG A 234 10.16 -2.32 3.02
C ARG A 234 11.34 -2.57 3.95
N PHE A 235 12.39 -3.19 3.44
CA PHE A 235 13.64 -3.43 4.15
C PHE A 235 14.77 -2.65 3.48
N PHE A 236 15.45 -1.76 4.22
CA PHE A 236 16.62 -1.06 3.69
C PHE A 236 17.89 -1.85 4.00
N HIS A 237 18.73 -2.00 3.00
CA HIS A 237 19.99 -2.70 3.10
C HIS A 237 21.09 -1.89 2.41
N ILE A 238 22.15 -1.56 3.15
CA ILE A 238 23.27 -0.76 2.65
C ILE A 238 24.55 -1.57 2.75
N ILE A 239 25.26 -1.71 1.63
CA ILE A 239 26.60 -2.31 1.60
C ILE A 239 27.60 -1.24 1.14
N LYS A 240 28.60 -0.95 1.96
CA LYS A 240 29.70 -0.05 1.58
C LYS A 240 30.69 -0.75 0.67
N ALA A 241 31.02 -0.14 -0.46
CA ALA A 241 31.93 -0.70 -1.46
C ALA A 241 32.89 0.36 -2.02
N ALA A 242 33.81 -0.09 -2.86
CA ALA A 242 34.71 0.78 -3.60
C ALA A 242 35.05 0.20 -4.98
N ILE A 243 35.18 1.08 -5.97
CA ILE A 243 35.78 0.77 -7.27
C ILE A 243 37.30 0.88 -7.12
N LEU A 244 38.02 -0.19 -7.43
CA LEU A 244 39.48 -0.31 -7.38
C LEU A 244 40.13 0.24 -8.66
N ILE A 245 40.11 1.56 -8.80
CA ILE A 245 40.68 2.29 -9.96
C ILE A 245 42.17 2.00 -10.16
N GLU A 246 42.91 1.67 -9.10
CA GLU A 246 44.33 1.32 -9.20
C GLU A 246 44.62 0.11 -10.10
N LYS A 247 43.64 -0.77 -10.32
CA LYS A 247 43.74 -1.89 -11.28
C LYS A 247 43.95 -1.43 -12.73
N LEU A 248 43.61 -0.18 -13.06
CA LEU A 248 43.89 0.41 -14.37
C LEU A 248 45.37 0.75 -14.58
N ASN A 249 46.18 0.80 -13.52
CA ASN A 249 47.61 1.19 -13.57
C ASN A 249 47.87 2.56 -14.23
N ILE A 250 46.94 3.51 -14.07
CA ILE A 250 47.07 4.86 -14.63
C ILE A 250 47.63 5.81 -13.55
N PRO A 251 48.79 6.45 -13.77
CA PRO A 251 49.37 7.38 -12.81
C PRO A 251 48.43 8.57 -12.52
N LEU A 252 48.51 9.11 -11.31
CA LEU A 252 47.77 10.31 -10.86
C LEU A 252 46.24 10.15 -10.72
N LEU A 253 45.68 8.96 -10.98
CA LEU A 253 44.29 8.66 -10.61
C LEU A 253 44.17 8.31 -9.12
N PRO A 254 43.01 8.59 -8.48
CA PRO A 254 42.74 8.05 -7.16
C PRO A 254 42.79 6.52 -7.21
N LYS A 255 43.29 5.89 -6.15
CA LYS A 255 43.38 4.43 -6.09
C LYS A 255 42.01 3.75 -6.07
N THR A 256 41.06 4.39 -5.37
CA THR A 256 39.71 3.89 -5.22
C THR A 256 38.69 5.02 -5.34
N SER A 257 37.44 4.67 -5.66
CA SER A 257 36.29 5.54 -5.50
C SER A 257 35.24 4.80 -4.69
N ASN A 258 34.90 5.36 -3.52
CA ASN A 258 33.92 4.77 -2.62
C ASN A 258 32.51 5.05 -3.11
N PHE A 259 31.61 4.13 -2.79
CA PHE A 259 30.18 4.29 -2.97
C PHE A 259 29.43 3.30 -2.08
N ASP A 260 28.14 3.53 -1.91
CA ASP A 260 27.26 2.65 -1.17
C ASP A 260 26.26 2.02 -2.12
N TYR A 261 26.07 0.70 -2.01
CA TYR A 261 24.92 0.04 -2.57
C TYR A 261 23.73 0.29 -1.65
N HIS A 262 22.75 1.06 -2.11
CA HIS A 262 21.50 1.24 -1.39
C HIS A 262 20.42 0.33 -1.98
N PHE A 263 20.16 -0.78 -1.32
CA PHE A 263 19.06 -1.67 -1.64
C PHE A 263 17.81 -1.31 -0.84
N GLN A 264 16.67 -1.40 -1.50
CA GLN A 264 15.34 -1.35 -0.89
C GLN A 264 14.59 -2.58 -1.33
N TYR A 265 14.30 -3.48 -0.40
CA TYR A 265 13.58 -4.72 -0.66
C TYR A 265 12.10 -4.58 -0.33
N PHE A 266 11.28 -5.17 -1.18
CA PHE A 266 9.83 -5.32 -1.05
C PHE A 266 9.48 -6.80 -1.26
N PRO A 267 8.25 -7.25 -0.93
CA PRO A 267 7.87 -8.66 -1.03
C PRO A 267 8.07 -9.31 -2.42
N TYR A 268 7.98 -8.54 -3.51
CA TYR A 268 8.08 -9.03 -4.88
C TYR A 268 9.14 -8.32 -5.72
N SER A 269 9.83 -7.33 -5.15
CA SER A 269 10.75 -6.47 -5.89
C SER A 269 11.86 -5.93 -5.02
N PHE A 270 12.87 -5.38 -5.65
CA PHE A 270 13.88 -4.55 -5.00
C PHE A 270 14.27 -3.40 -5.90
N GLN A 271 14.83 -2.36 -5.30
CA GLN A 271 15.50 -1.28 -6.02
C GLN A 271 16.93 -1.20 -5.51
N ILE A 272 17.86 -0.98 -6.43
CA ILE A 272 19.24 -0.66 -6.09
C ILE A 272 19.59 0.72 -6.63
N THR A 273 20.29 1.50 -5.82
CA THR A 273 20.96 2.73 -6.25
C THR A 273 22.39 2.71 -5.74
N ALA A 274 23.35 2.82 -6.65
CA ALA A 274 24.75 3.03 -6.36
C ALA A 274 25.22 4.25 -7.13
N GLU A 275 25.85 5.18 -6.44
CA GLU A 275 26.27 6.46 -6.97
C GLU A 275 27.70 6.75 -6.53
N THR A 276 28.59 6.95 -7.48
CA THR A 276 30.00 7.21 -7.16
C THR A 276 30.22 8.68 -6.79
N ASP A 277 31.24 8.94 -5.98
CA ASP A 277 31.74 10.30 -5.70
C ASP A 277 32.54 10.92 -6.87
N LEU A 278 32.67 10.24 -8.01
CA LEU A 278 33.38 10.75 -9.19
C LEU A 278 32.64 11.94 -9.81
N ASP A 279 33.36 13.04 -9.97
CA ASP A 279 32.86 14.27 -10.61
C ASP A 279 32.59 14.07 -12.12
N ALA A 280 31.53 14.70 -12.62
CA ALA A 280 31.13 14.72 -14.04
C ALA A 280 32.30 15.04 -14.99
N SER A 281 33.14 16.01 -14.61
CA SER A 281 34.27 16.48 -15.40
C SER A 281 35.34 15.41 -15.53
N LEU A 282 35.53 14.56 -14.51
CA LEU A 282 36.45 13.43 -14.57
C LEU A 282 35.93 12.33 -15.50
N LEU A 283 34.62 12.05 -15.48
CA LEU A 283 34.01 11.07 -16.39
C LEU A 283 34.21 11.46 -17.88
N ALA A 284 34.07 12.76 -18.19
CA ALA A 284 34.33 13.26 -19.54
C ALA A 284 35.82 13.16 -19.94
N LEU A 285 36.74 13.43 -19.01
CA LEU A 285 38.19 13.29 -19.25
C LEU A 285 38.63 11.85 -19.45
N PHE A 286 37.94 10.90 -18.81
CA PHE A 286 38.15 9.46 -19.00
C PHE A 286 37.57 8.96 -20.32
N GLY A 287 36.82 9.77 -21.06
CA GLY A 287 36.35 9.39 -22.39
C GLY A 287 35.49 8.13 -22.36
N VAL A 288 34.59 8.00 -21.38
CA VAL A 288 33.71 6.82 -21.26
C VAL A 288 32.88 6.68 -22.53
N GLN A 289 33.02 5.56 -23.25
CA GLN A 289 32.35 5.29 -24.52
C GLN A 289 31.22 4.29 -24.39
N LEU A 290 31.26 3.41 -23.39
CA LEU A 290 30.26 2.36 -23.19
C LEU A 290 30.01 2.16 -21.71
N ILE A 291 28.73 2.08 -21.34
CA ILE A 291 28.29 1.58 -20.04
C ILE A 291 27.31 0.44 -20.32
N ARG A 292 27.54 -0.74 -19.73
CA ARG A 292 26.62 -1.89 -19.78
C ARG A 292 26.32 -2.36 -18.37
N GLN A 293 25.06 -2.69 -18.12
CA GLN A 293 24.60 -3.42 -16.96
C GLN A 293 23.78 -4.60 -17.46
N SER A 294 24.09 -5.81 -17.03
CA SER A 294 23.39 -7.00 -17.45
C SER A 294 23.38 -8.07 -16.37
N LEU A 295 22.41 -8.97 -16.45
CA LEU A 295 22.25 -10.08 -15.53
C LEU A 295 22.48 -11.38 -16.31
N ASP A 296 23.57 -12.06 -15.97
CA ASP A 296 23.88 -13.39 -16.48
C ASP A 296 23.23 -14.44 -15.61
N LEU A 297 22.55 -15.38 -16.26
CA LEU A 297 21.82 -16.45 -15.60
C LEU A 297 22.68 -17.70 -15.49
N THR A 298 22.22 -18.66 -14.69
CA THR A 298 22.83 -19.99 -14.66
C THR A 298 22.22 -20.90 -15.72
N GLU A 299 22.79 -22.09 -15.90
CA GLU A 299 22.22 -23.15 -16.73
C GLU A 299 20.81 -23.60 -16.31
N ASN A 300 20.38 -23.30 -15.08
CA ASN A 300 19.01 -23.58 -14.64
C ASN A 300 17.95 -22.74 -15.37
N ALA A 301 18.36 -21.63 -16.00
CA ALA A 301 17.48 -20.81 -16.82
C ALA A 301 17.26 -21.35 -18.24
N VAL A 302 17.95 -22.43 -18.63
CA VAL A 302 17.75 -23.06 -19.95
C VAL A 302 16.27 -23.46 -20.13
N GLY A 303 15.70 -23.07 -21.27
CA GLY A 303 14.28 -23.24 -21.58
C GLY A 303 13.38 -22.09 -21.13
N MET A 304 13.91 -21.09 -20.41
CA MET A 304 13.22 -19.81 -20.20
C MET A 304 13.30 -18.94 -21.47
N THR A 305 12.53 -17.86 -21.50
CA THR A 305 12.46 -16.94 -22.63
C THR A 305 12.70 -15.51 -22.17
N VAL A 306 13.61 -14.80 -22.84
CA VAL A 306 13.91 -13.39 -22.62
C VAL A 306 13.04 -12.51 -23.53
N TYR A 307 12.37 -11.55 -22.92
CA TYR A 307 11.49 -10.58 -23.55
C TYR A 307 11.99 -9.15 -23.30
N SER A 308 11.59 -8.26 -24.20
CA SER A 308 11.72 -6.81 -24.00
C SER A 308 10.64 -6.06 -24.79
N ALA A 309 10.61 -4.74 -24.66
CA ALA A 309 9.69 -3.91 -25.45
C ALA A 309 9.81 -4.12 -26.97
N ASN A 310 11.01 -4.47 -27.45
CA ASN A 310 11.31 -4.61 -28.87
C ASN A 310 11.59 -6.07 -29.28
N ASN A 311 11.50 -6.99 -28.34
CA ASN A 311 11.50 -8.41 -28.59
C ASN A 311 10.31 -9.04 -27.87
N ARG A 312 9.13 -8.93 -28.50
CA ARG A 312 7.88 -9.41 -27.91
C ARG A 312 7.65 -10.91 -28.09
N ASP A 313 8.24 -11.48 -29.14
CA ASP A 313 8.11 -12.90 -29.45
C ASP A 313 9.00 -13.74 -28.52
N GLY A 314 10.13 -13.20 -28.08
CA GLY A 314 11.01 -13.79 -27.08
C GLY A 314 12.25 -14.45 -27.69
N LEU A 315 13.36 -14.48 -26.95
CA LEU A 315 14.57 -15.26 -27.28
C LEU A 315 14.68 -16.42 -26.31
N ALA A 316 15.01 -17.60 -26.80
CA ALA A 316 15.19 -18.75 -25.93
C ALA A 316 16.52 -18.61 -25.16
N VAL A 317 16.53 -19.00 -23.89
CA VAL A 317 17.78 -19.27 -23.18
C VAL A 317 18.16 -20.71 -23.47
N ASP A 318 19.13 -20.94 -24.34
CA ASP A 318 19.56 -22.26 -24.78
C ASP A 318 21.07 -22.45 -24.90
N GLY A 319 21.86 -21.39 -24.62
CA GLY A 319 23.31 -21.42 -24.67
C GLY A 319 23.89 -21.36 -26.09
N VAL A 320 23.06 -21.09 -27.10
CA VAL A 320 23.47 -20.97 -28.50
C VAL A 320 23.53 -19.50 -28.90
N PRO A 321 24.68 -19.02 -29.43
CA PRO A 321 24.80 -17.65 -29.90
C PRO A 321 23.76 -17.33 -30.99
N GLU A 322 22.84 -16.44 -30.67
CA GLU A 322 21.96 -15.84 -31.67
C GLU A 322 22.69 -14.74 -32.44
N LEU A 323 22.31 -14.53 -33.71
CA LEU A 323 22.82 -13.39 -34.49
C LEU A 323 22.43 -12.09 -33.77
N PRO A 324 23.29 -11.05 -33.79
CA PRO A 324 22.99 -9.78 -33.16
C PRO A 324 21.60 -9.29 -33.58
N ILE A 325 20.69 -9.12 -32.64
CA ILE A 325 19.44 -8.42 -32.92
C ILE A 325 19.83 -6.99 -33.22
N ASP A 326 19.78 -6.63 -34.50
CA ASP A 326 20.14 -5.30 -34.97
C ASP A 326 19.45 -4.25 -34.10
N ALA A 327 20.30 -3.35 -33.60
CA ALA A 327 20.02 -2.28 -32.67
C ALA A 327 18.54 -1.91 -32.54
N ILE A 328 17.92 -2.48 -31.52
CA ILE A 328 16.69 -1.98 -30.93
C ILE A 328 16.83 -0.47 -30.74
N THR A 329 16.12 0.28 -31.56
CA THR A 329 16.09 1.75 -31.55
C THR A 329 14.67 2.15 -31.24
N GLY A 330 14.44 2.60 -30.01
CA GLY A 330 13.18 3.19 -29.60
C GLY A 330 13.36 4.01 -28.31
N GLY A 331 12.35 4.83 -28.02
CA GLY A 331 12.43 5.97 -27.10
C GLY A 331 12.64 5.63 -25.62
N ASP A 332 12.54 6.66 -24.77
CA ASP A 332 12.83 6.63 -23.32
C ASP A 332 12.10 5.54 -22.52
N ASP A 333 11.04 4.93 -23.06
CA ASP A 333 10.16 3.98 -22.37
C ASP A 333 10.65 2.51 -22.38
N GLN A 334 11.72 2.18 -23.10
CA GLN A 334 12.10 0.81 -23.44
C GLN A 334 13.17 0.19 -22.53
N ASN A 335 13.37 0.73 -21.32
CA ASN A 335 14.51 0.38 -20.45
C ASN A 335 14.27 -0.90 -19.62
N TRP A 336 13.61 -1.92 -20.18
CA TRP A 336 13.29 -3.14 -19.44
C TRP A 336 13.59 -4.41 -20.21
N VAL A 337 13.98 -5.45 -19.47
CA VAL A 337 14.14 -6.83 -19.94
C VAL A 337 13.45 -7.76 -18.95
N MET A 338 12.89 -8.85 -19.43
CA MET A 338 12.30 -9.88 -18.58
C MET A 338 12.69 -11.27 -19.06
N VAL A 339 13.20 -12.13 -18.19
CA VAL A 339 13.26 -13.57 -18.46
C VAL A 339 12.11 -14.25 -17.74
N SER A 340 11.41 -15.17 -18.40
CA SER A 340 10.30 -15.91 -17.80
C SER A 340 10.24 -17.35 -18.30
N GLY A 341 9.82 -18.26 -17.43
CA GLY A 341 9.61 -19.67 -17.73
C GLY A 341 8.96 -20.40 -16.57
N GLU A 342 9.13 -21.72 -16.49
CA GLU A 342 8.50 -22.56 -15.46
C GLU A 342 8.94 -22.23 -14.04
N LEU A 343 10.16 -21.68 -13.89
CA LEU A 343 10.75 -21.33 -12.60
C LEU A 343 10.20 -20.04 -11.98
N GLY A 344 9.57 -19.19 -12.79
CA GLY A 344 9.15 -17.85 -12.40
C GLY A 344 9.55 -16.83 -13.45
N SER A 345 9.56 -15.56 -13.04
CA SER A 345 9.88 -14.42 -13.91
C SER A 345 10.78 -13.43 -13.21
N ILE A 346 11.79 -12.94 -13.92
CA ILE A 346 12.68 -11.87 -13.48
C ILE A 346 12.51 -10.72 -14.46
N LEU A 347 11.99 -9.59 -13.99
CA LEU A 347 11.85 -8.35 -14.75
C LEU A 347 12.81 -7.31 -14.18
N LEU A 348 13.68 -6.75 -15.02
CA LEU A 348 14.56 -5.63 -14.66
C LEU A 348 14.12 -4.38 -15.40
N ILE A 349 13.96 -3.28 -14.67
CA ILE A 349 13.66 -1.94 -15.19
C ILE A 349 14.85 -1.04 -14.83
N PHE A 350 15.56 -0.57 -15.84
CA PHE A 350 16.76 0.24 -15.66
C PHE A 350 16.44 1.74 -15.61
N GLU A 351 16.98 2.40 -14.59
CA GLU A 351 16.88 3.85 -14.40
C GLU A 351 18.17 4.50 -14.90
N ILE A 352 18.22 4.76 -16.21
CA ILE A 352 19.41 5.28 -16.87
C ILE A 352 19.36 6.82 -16.86
N THR A 353 20.32 7.44 -16.18
CA THR A 353 20.53 8.90 -16.21
C THR A 353 20.66 9.37 -17.68
N PRO A 354 19.91 10.40 -18.11
CA PRO A 354 20.03 10.93 -19.47
C PRO A 354 21.48 11.36 -19.78
N MET A 355 22.05 10.80 -20.85
CA MET A 355 23.42 11.10 -21.29
C MET A 355 23.39 11.77 -22.67
N LYS A 356 24.15 12.86 -22.83
CA LYS A 356 24.31 13.50 -24.15
C LYS A 356 25.17 12.63 -25.05
N ASN A 357 24.95 12.74 -26.37
CA ASN A 357 25.70 12.01 -27.40
C ASN A 357 25.70 10.50 -27.14
N SER A 358 24.54 9.94 -26.81
CA SER A 358 24.42 8.54 -26.44
C SER A 358 23.36 7.82 -27.27
N LYS A 359 23.58 6.53 -27.47
CA LYS A 359 22.60 5.57 -27.99
C LYS A 359 22.42 4.49 -26.94
N ARG A 360 21.19 4.34 -26.45
CA ARG A 360 20.80 3.23 -25.58
C ARG A 360 20.42 2.02 -26.43
N GLN A 361 20.75 0.84 -25.96
CA GLN A 361 20.51 -0.44 -26.63
C GLN A 361 20.28 -1.53 -25.59
N LEU A 362 19.33 -2.43 -25.84
CA LEU A 362 19.25 -3.68 -25.09
C LEU A 362 20.47 -4.54 -25.38
N TYR A 363 20.89 -5.25 -24.36
CA TYR A 363 21.98 -6.21 -24.40
C TYR A 363 21.39 -7.59 -24.14
N TYR A 364 21.77 -8.55 -24.98
CA TYR A 364 21.47 -9.95 -24.82
C TYR A 364 22.66 -10.75 -25.35
N PHE A 365 23.09 -11.75 -24.60
CA PHE A 365 24.18 -12.64 -24.99
C PHE A 365 23.95 -14.04 -24.40
N ASP A 366 23.92 -15.05 -25.25
CA ASP A 366 23.72 -16.44 -24.85
C ASP A 366 24.79 -17.29 -25.54
N ASP A 367 25.83 -17.68 -24.81
CA ASP A 367 26.99 -18.36 -25.38
C ASP A 367 27.77 -19.18 -24.34
N LEU A 368 27.84 -20.49 -24.58
CA LEU A 368 28.60 -21.43 -23.75
C LEU A 368 30.04 -21.64 -24.22
N THR A 369 30.41 -21.08 -25.38
CA THR A 369 31.72 -21.29 -26.01
C THR A 369 32.77 -20.26 -25.58
N GLY A 370 32.37 -19.26 -24.78
CA GLY A 370 33.25 -18.18 -24.34
C GLY A 370 33.72 -17.29 -25.48
N SER A 371 32.89 -17.12 -26.52
CA SER A 371 33.16 -16.16 -27.58
C SER A 371 33.16 -14.75 -27.02
N LYS A 372 33.79 -13.83 -27.75
CA LYS A 372 33.74 -12.42 -27.35
C LYS A 372 32.32 -11.88 -27.50
N PRO A 373 31.75 -11.23 -26.47
CA PRO A 373 30.50 -10.51 -26.58
C PRO A 373 30.47 -9.53 -27.76
N VAL A 374 29.28 -9.34 -28.33
CA VAL A 374 29.04 -8.49 -29.52
C VAL A 374 29.41 -7.02 -29.26
N ASP A 375 29.45 -6.60 -28.01
CA ASP A 375 29.85 -5.25 -27.63
C ASP A 375 31.38 -5.01 -27.61
N GLY A 376 32.17 -6.06 -27.84
CA GLY A 376 33.63 -6.01 -27.92
C GLY A 376 34.34 -6.08 -26.56
N THR A 377 33.61 -6.18 -25.46
CA THR A 377 34.17 -6.31 -24.10
C THR A 377 34.72 -7.71 -23.83
N GLN A 378 35.46 -7.87 -22.74
CA GLN A 378 35.83 -9.19 -22.26
C GLN A 378 34.73 -9.76 -21.37
N ASP A 379 34.51 -11.07 -21.52
CA ASP A 379 33.66 -11.79 -20.59
C ASP A 379 34.40 -12.14 -19.29
N THR A 380 33.66 -12.19 -18.19
CA THR A 380 34.16 -12.38 -16.83
C THR A 380 33.49 -13.61 -16.18
N GLY A 381 33.95 -14.03 -15.00
CA GLY A 381 33.44 -15.23 -14.35
C GLY A 381 33.91 -16.52 -15.04
N ASP A 382 32.99 -17.46 -15.25
CA ASP A 382 33.27 -18.77 -15.86
C ASP A 382 33.29 -18.74 -17.41
N LYS A 383 32.94 -17.58 -18.00
CA LYS A 383 32.85 -17.32 -19.44
C LYS A 383 31.78 -18.14 -20.16
N ARG A 384 30.79 -18.64 -19.42
CA ARG A 384 29.56 -19.21 -19.97
C ARG A 384 28.46 -18.20 -19.68
N SER A 385 27.79 -17.72 -20.71
CA SER A 385 26.64 -16.84 -20.52
C SER A 385 25.36 -17.55 -20.89
N PHE A 386 24.39 -17.52 -19.98
CA PHE A 386 23.04 -18.00 -20.22
C PHE A 386 22.11 -16.79 -20.23
N GLY A 387 21.62 -16.44 -21.40
CA GLY A 387 20.65 -15.34 -21.57
C GLY A 387 21.04 -14.04 -20.85
N ASP A 388 22.33 -13.67 -20.87
CA ASP A 388 22.89 -12.47 -20.24
C ASP A 388 22.19 -11.23 -20.78
N MET A 389 21.24 -10.71 -20.00
CA MET A 389 20.26 -9.73 -20.46
C MET A 389 20.39 -8.40 -19.71
N GLY A 390 20.27 -7.29 -20.43
CA GLY A 390 20.32 -5.98 -19.78
C GLY A 390 20.31 -4.80 -20.73
N MET A 391 20.99 -3.74 -20.31
CA MET A 391 21.04 -2.46 -21.02
C MET A 391 22.46 -2.00 -21.24
N MET A 392 22.65 -1.31 -22.35
CA MET A 392 23.91 -0.69 -22.72
C MET A 392 23.68 0.72 -23.27
N VAL A 393 24.59 1.61 -22.92
CA VAL A 393 24.64 2.98 -23.42
C VAL A 393 25.98 3.15 -24.14
N LYS A 394 25.95 3.46 -25.43
CA LYS A 394 27.15 3.74 -26.24
C LYS A 394 27.22 5.20 -26.62
N ALA A 395 28.41 5.77 -26.64
CA ALA A 395 28.65 7.10 -27.17
C ALA A 395 28.38 7.12 -28.69
N THR A 396 27.70 8.17 -29.16
CA THR A 396 27.59 8.50 -30.59
C THR A 396 28.70 9.44 -31.06
N GLY A 397 29.50 9.95 -30.11
CA GLY A 397 30.69 10.77 -30.34
C GLY A 397 31.91 10.20 -29.63
N SER A 398 32.81 11.05 -29.16
CA SER A 398 34.05 10.62 -28.48
C SER A 398 33.84 10.10 -27.05
N ALA A 399 32.77 10.52 -26.37
CA ALA A 399 32.47 10.12 -25.00
C ALA A 399 30.99 10.36 -24.64
N LEU A 400 30.50 9.64 -23.65
CA LEU A 400 29.28 9.88 -22.91
C LEU A 400 29.47 11.08 -21.98
N ILE A 401 28.45 11.93 -21.89
CA ILE A 401 28.47 13.08 -20.98
C ILE A 401 27.30 12.92 -20.01
N THR A 402 27.64 12.70 -18.74
CA THR A 402 26.71 12.59 -17.62
C THR A 402 27.21 13.41 -16.43
N PRO A 403 26.33 14.08 -15.66
CA PRO A 403 26.73 14.79 -14.45
C PRO A 403 27.18 13.84 -13.33
N LYS A 404 26.81 12.57 -13.38
CA LYS A 404 27.18 11.56 -12.37
C LYS A 404 27.15 10.16 -12.98
N LEU A 405 28.05 9.30 -12.53
CA LEU A 405 27.94 7.86 -12.80
C LEU A 405 27.05 7.24 -11.72
N SER A 406 25.91 6.69 -12.16
CA SER A 406 24.97 5.98 -11.30
C SER A 406 24.62 4.63 -11.90
N VAL A 407 24.48 3.65 -11.02
CA VAL A 407 23.88 2.35 -11.29
C VAL A 407 22.56 2.36 -10.56
N SER A 408 21.44 2.38 -11.29
CA SER A 408 20.13 2.24 -10.68
C SER A 408 19.20 1.43 -11.56
N TYR A 409 18.56 0.45 -10.93
CA TYR A 409 17.51 -0.34 -11.54
C TYR A 409 16.59 -0.90 -10.46
N LYS A 410 15.40 -1.28 -10.89
CA LYS A 410 14.40 -1.98 -10.10
C LYS A 410 14.24 -3.38 -10.66
N GLY A 411 14.28 -4.39 -9.80
CA GLY A 411 14.03 -5.78 -10.17
C GLY A 411 12.74 -6.27 -9.55
N TYR A 412 11.90 -6.93 -10.35
CA TYR A 412 10.78 -7.74 -9.88
C TYR A 412 11.16 -9.21 -10.04
N PHE A 413 11.37 -9.87 -8.92
CA PHE A 413 11.72 -11.30 -8.85
C PHE A 413 10.46 -12.03 -8.43
N LEU A 414 9.72 -12.51 -9.42
CA LEU A 414 8.35 -12.99 -9.28
C LEU A 414 8.33 -14.51 -9.32
N ASN A 415 7.75 -15.09 -8.29
CA ASN A 415 7.41 -16.50 -8.20
C ASN A 415 6.17 -16.86 -9.07
N VAL A 416 6.01 -16.16 -10.19
CA VAL A 416 4.93 -16.29 -11.16
C VAL A 416 5.53 -16.74 -12.48
N PRO A 417 5.23 -17.97 -12.94
CA PRO A 417 5.80 -18.50 -14.17
C PRO A 417 5.11 -17.95 -15.41
N GLN A 418 5.80 -18.05 -16.56
CA GLN A 418 5.23 -17.83 -17.89
C GLN A 418 4.60 -16.44 -18.14
N LEU A 419 5.13 -15.39 -17.50
CA LEU A 419 4.77 -14.02 -17.83
C LEU A 419 5.22 -13.67 -19.25
N ARG A 420 4.42 -12.86 -19.94
CA ARG A 420 4.66 -12.36 -21.29
C ARG A 420 4.87 -10.85 -21.25
N THR A 421 5.19 -10.26 -22.40
CA THR A 421 5.43 -8.80 -22.49
C THR A 421 4.27 -7.96 -21.98
N VAL A 422 3.02 -8.41 -22.16
CA VAL A 422 1.84 -7.68 -21.69
C VAL A 422 1.80 -7.57 -20.16
N ASP A 423 2.29 -8.59 -19.46
CA ASP A 423 2.37 -8.59 -18.00
C ASP A 423 3.48 -7.66 -17.51
N ALA A 424 4.65 -7.70 -18.17
CA ALA A 424 5.75 -6.77 -17.89
C ALA A 424 5.32 -5.32 -18.12
N GLU A 425 4.69 -5.02 -19.26
CA GLU A 425 4.13 -3.71 -19.60
C GLU A 425 3.11 -3.24 -18.54
N GLN A 426 2.27 -4.15 -18.03
CA GLN A 426 1.31 -3.85 -16.98
C GLN A 426 1.98 -3.51 -15.64
N ILE A 427 3.00 -4.27 -15.23
CA ILE A 427 3.78 -4.00 -14.01
C ILE A 427 4.48 -2.64 -14.11
N ILE A 428 5.10 -2.35 -15.26
CA ILE A 428 5.77 -1.07 -15.51
C ILE A 428 4.75 0.08 -15.52
N ALA A 429 3.57 -0.12 -16.12
CA ALA A 429 2.51 0.89 -16.10
C ALA A 429 2.06 1.19 -14.66
N TRP A 430 1.91 0.18 -13.81
CA TRP A 430 1.62 0.36 -12.40
C TRP A 430 2.75 1.09 -11.66
N ASP A 431 4.00 0.76 -11.94
CA ASP A 431 5.18 1.39 -11.31
C ASP A 431 5.29 2.87 -11.64
N ARG A 432 5.04 3.24 -12.90
CA ARG A 432 5.10 4.63 -13.37
C ARG A 432 3.90 5.47 -12.94
N ASN A 433 2.80 4.85 -12.55
CA ASN A 433 1.56 5.52 -12.19
C ASN A 433 1.12 5.06 -10.80
N ALA A 434 1.75 5.62 -9.77
CA ALA A 434 1.41 5.33 -8.38
C ALA A 434 -0.09 5.53 -8.11
N LEU A 435 -0.66 4.75 -7.18
CA LEU A 435 -2.02 4.98 -6.71
C LEU A 435 -2.11 6.39 -6.10
N THR A 436 -3.21 7.09 -6.33
CA THR A 436 -3.47 8.37 -5.65
C THR A 436 -4.12 8.10 -4.30
N MET A 437 -3.70 8.79 -3.26
CA MET A 437 -4.24 8.63 -1.91
C MET A 437 -5.07 9.86 -1.48
N THR A 438 -6.21 9.62 -0.86
CA THR A 438 -6.94 10.62 -0.06
C THR A 438 -6.99 10.15 1.39
N ALA A 439 -6.71 11.05 2.32
CA ALA A 439 -6.71 10.76 3.75
C ALA A 439 -7.78 11.60 4.46
N THR A 440 -8.64 10.97 5.25
CA THR A 440 -9.76 11.63 5.94
C THR A 440 -9.85 11.17 7.39
N GLU A 441 -9.87 12.12 8.32
CA GLU A 441 -10.20 11.83 9.72
C GLU A 441 -11.69 11.53 9.86
N GLN A 442 -12.02 10.49 10.60
CA GLN A 442 -13.37 10.14 10.97
C GLN A 442 -13.41 9.96 12.48
N TYR A 443 -14.46 10.46 13.13
CA TYR A 443 -14.64 10.35 14.57
C TYR A 443 -15.62 9.24 14.89
N TYR A 444 -15.37 8.52 15.98
CA TYR A 444 -16.32 7.54 16.47
C TYR A 444 -17.64 8.24 16.77
N THR A 445 -18.67 7.90 16.01
CA THR A 445 -20.04 8.27 16.34
C THR A 445 -20.64 7.06 17.01
N PRO A 446 -20.95 7.12 18.31
CA PRO A 446 -21.77 6.09 18.92
C PRO A 446 -23.00 5.96 18.04
N ALA A 447 -23.30 4.75 17.58
CA ALA A 447 -24.60 4.51 16.99
C ALA A 447 -25.59 5.05 18.01
N MET A 448 -26.30 6.15 17.68
CA MET A 448 -27.45 6.53 18.49
C MET A 448 -28.23 5.23 18.61
N ILE A 449 -28.49 4.80 19.85
CA ILE A 449 -29.50 3.80 20.07
C ILE A 449 -30.78 4.49 19.57
N SER A 450 -31.04 4.32 18.27
CA SER A 450 -32.37 4.11 17.79
C SER A 450 -32.83 2.98 18.68
N HIS A 451 -33.53 3.34 19.76
CA HIS A 451 -34.63 2.53 20.17
C HIS A 451 -35.49 2.45 18.90
N GLN A 452 -35.18 1.50 18.02
CA GLN A 452 -36.22 0.65 17.49
C GLN A 452 -36.89 0.15 18.75
N SER A 453 -37.87 0.92 19.22
CA SER A 453 -38.97 0.34 19.93
C SER A 453 -39.35 -0.82 19.05
N LEU A 454 -39.08 -2.04 19.51
CA LEU A 454 -39.89 -3.17 19.13
C LEU A 454 -41.31 -2.68 19.40
N GLN A 455 -41.97 -2.09 18.39
CA GLN A 455 -43.37 -1.82 18.49
C GLN A 455 -43.96 -3.20 18.70
N PRO A 456 -44.59 -3.49 19.86
CA PRO A 456 -45.20 -4.78 20.04
C PRO A 456 -46.19 -4.98 18.88
N ASN A 457 -45.92 -5.96 18.02
CA ASN A 457 -46.79 -6.31 16.90
C ASN A 457 -48.18 -6.81 17.36
N SER A 458 -48.47 -6.81 18.66
CA SER A 458 -49.74 -7.19 19.27
C SER A 458 -50.70 -6.02 19.49
N PHE A 459 -50.25 -4.77 19.68
CA PHE A 459 -51.14 -3.62 19.91
C PHE A 459 -50.50 -2.26 19.59
N GLN A 460 -51.34 -1.23 19.45
CA GLN A 460 -50.90 0.16 19.24
C GLN A 460 -51.72 1.13 20.10
N LEU A 461 -51.06 1.89 20.97
CA LEU A 461 -51.61 3.02 21.73
C LEU A 461 -51.43 4.31 20.91
N PHE A 462 -52.54 4.96 20.56
CA PHE A 462 -52.54 6.20 19.80
C PHE A 462 -52.30 7.41 20.71
N PRO A 463 -51.81 8.54 20.17
CA PRO A 463 -51.66 9.77 20.94
C PRO A 463 -52.96 10.17 21.63
N ALA A 464 -52.85 10.62 22.88
CA ALA A 464 -53.99 11.07 23.67
C ALA A 464 -54.66 12.31 23.04
N VAL A 465 -55.99 12.34 23.00
CA VAL A 465 -56.75 13.46 22.41
C VAL A 465 -57.76 13.99 23.43
N PRO A 466 -57.74 15.29 23.75
CA PRO A 466 -56.82 16.32 23.27
C PRO A 466 -55.49 16.31 24.04
N ASN A 467 -54.43 16.79 23.38
CA ASN A 467 -53.12 17.00 23.97
C ASN A 467 -52.51 18.29 23.37
N PRO A 468 -52.42 19.41 24.13
CA PRO A 468 -52.65 19.51 25.57
C PRO A 468 -54.13 19.38 25.99
N PHE A 469 -54.36 18.77 27.16
CA PHE A 469 -55.65 18.70 27.83
C PHE A 469 -55.85 19.87 28.78
N ARG A 470 -57.03 20.49 28.74
CA ARG A 470 -57.43 21.64 29.56
C ARG A 470 -58.66 21.30 30.40
N PRO A 471 -58.51 20.90 31.69
CA PRO A 471 -59.62 20.45 32.54
C PRO A 471 -60.75 21.49 32.77
N ASN A 472 -60.50 22.77 32.46
CA ASN A 472 -61.49 23.86 32.56
C ASN A 472 -62.32 24.08 31.28
N GLY A 473 -61.91 23.49 30.14
CA GLY A 473 -62.61 23.62 28.86
C GLY A 473 -62.94 22.29 28.18
N GLN A 474 -62.40 21.18 28.68
CA GLN A 474 -62.57 19.84 28.13
C GLN A 474 -62.97 18.88 29.25
N LYS A 475 -63.90 17.98 28.95
CA LYS A 475 -64.44 17.03 29.95
C LYS A 475 -63.45 15.91 30.24
N ASN A 476 -62.88 15.30 29.18
CA ASN A 476 -62.03 14.12 29.29
C ASN A 476 -60.87 14.15 28.29
N VAL A 477 -59.80 13.45 28.62
CA VAL A 477 -58.77 12.93 27.73
C VAL A 477 -59.25 11.58 27.20
N ARG A 478 -59.05 11.35 25.90
CA ARG A 478 -59.32 10.07 25.25
C ARG A 478 -58.01 9.34 24.96
N PHE A 479 -57.91 8.12 25.46
CA PHE A 479 -56.86 7.16 25.10
C PHE A 479 -57.46 6.12 24.18
N GLU A 480 -57.03 6.10 22.91
CA GLU A 480 -57.45 5.10 21.94
C GLU A 480 -56.31 4.08 21.74
N PHE A 481 -56.65 2.80 21.64
CA PHE A 481 -55.69 1.77 21.24
C PHE A 481 -56.34 0.69 20.38
N SER A 482 -55.55 0.04 19.53
CA SER A 482 -55.97 -1.13 18.74
C SER A 482 -55.23 -2.37 19.20
N SER A 483 -55.96 -3.47 19.38
CA SER A 483 -55.39 -4.79 19.63
C SER A 483 -55.42 -5.65 18.36
N ARG A 484 -54.34 -6.39 18.09
CA ARG A 484 -54.22 -7.38 17.00
C ARG A 484 -54.37 -8.82 17.51
N VAL A 485 -54.34 -9.03 18.83
CA VAL A 485 -54.50 -10.34 19.49
C VAL A 485 -55.48 -10.24 20.65
N GLN A 486 -56.06 -11.36 21.08
CA GLN A 486 -56.86 -11.37 22.31
C GLN A 486 -55.92 -11.37 23.52
N ASP A 487 -56.03 -10.38 24.40
CA ASP A 487 -55.19 -10.27 25.59
C ASP A 487 -55.85 -9.42 26.70
N VAL A 488 -55.25 -9.44 27.89
CA VAL A 488 -55.56 -8.54 29.01
C VAL A 488 -54.69 -7.29 28.91
N PHE A 489 -55.31 -6.12 28.96
CA PHE A 489 -54.66 -4.83 28.84
C PHE A 489 -54.77 -4.00 30.11
N GLU A 490 -53.63 -3.55 30.62
CA GLU A 490 -53.54 -2.59 31.72
C GLU A 490 -53.25 -1.19 31.16
N LEU A 491 -54.07 -0.20 31.52
CA LEU A 491 -53.83 1.21 31.19
C LEU A 491 -53.56 2.00 32.47
N LYS A 492 -52.46 2.74 32.50
CA LYS A 492 -52.01 3.53 33.66
C LYS A 492 -51.52 4.91 33.23
N VAL A 493 -51.66 5.91 34.09
CA VAL A 493 -51.13 7.27 33.86
C VAL A 493 -50.15 7.62 34.96
N PHE A 494 -48.97 8.12 34.58
CA PHE A 494 -47.88 8.47 35.48
C PHE A 494 -47.48 9.95 35.35
N ASN A 495 -46.98 10.55 36.43
CA ASN A 495 -46.31 11.85 36.38
C ASN A 495 -44.82 11.71 36.00
N VAL A 496 -44.11 12.84 35.88
CA VAL A 496 -42.67 12.87 35.54
C VAL A 496 -41.75 12.20 36.56
N LEU A 497 -42.21 12.00 37.80
CA LEU A 497 -41.47 11.30 38.86
C LEU A 497 -41.72 9.78 38.81
N GLY A 498 -42.52 9.29 37.86
CA GLY A 498 -42.90 7.88 37.76
C GLY A 498 -43.96 7.45 38.77
N GLN A 499 -44.60 8.39 39.47
CA GLN A 499 -45.70 8.08 40.37
C GLN A 499 -46.97 7.81 39.57
N GLN A 500 -47.69 6.73 39.90
CA GLN A 500 -48.98 6.41 39.31
C GLN A 500 -50.04 7.40 39.79
N VAL A 501 -50.79 7.97 38.84
CA VAL A 501 -51.78 9.02 39.08
C VAL A 501 -53.17 8.52 38.78
N ALA A 502 -53.34 7.71 37.73
CA ALA A 502 -54.59 7.05 37.42
C ALA A 502 -54.33 5.62 36.95
N GLU A 503 -55.27 4.73 37.24
CA GLU A 503 -55.31 3.33 36.82
C GLU A 503 -56.74 3.02 36.38
N PHE A 504 -56.88 2.24 35.33
CA PHE A 504 -58.16 1.79 34.79
C PHE A 504 -58.27 0.28 34.98
N ASP A 505 -59.49 -0.23 35.11
CA ASP A 505 -59.75 -1.66 35.23
C ASP A 505 -59.11 -2.44 34.07
N ASP A 506 -58.56 -3.62 34.37
CA ASP A 506 -57.98 -4.51 33.38
C ASP A 506 -59.00 -4.89 32.31
N MET A 507 -58.64 -4.68 31.04
CA MET A 507 -59.54 -4.89 29.91
C MET A 507 -59.18 -6.20 29.20
N ILE A 508 -60.10 -7.17 29.17
CA ILE A 508 -60.01 -8.32 28.25
C ILE A 508 -60.49 -7.86 26.87
N VAL A 509 -59.58 -7.72 25.92
CA VAL A 509 -59.85 -7.13 24.60
C VAL A 509 -59.75 -8.21 23.52
N PRO A 510 -60.79 -8.42 22.67
CA PRO A 510 -60.70 -9.34 21.54
C PRO A 510 -59.70 -8.87 20.48
N ALA A 511 -59.15 -9.82 19.73
CA ALA A 511 -58.27 -9.55 18.59
C ALA A 511 -58.94 -8.65 17.53
N GLU A 512 -58.15 -7.81 16.88
CA GLU A 512 -58.57 -6.92 15.79
C GLU A 512 -59.68 -5.92 16.16
N THR A 513 -59.67 -5.43 17.42
CA THR A 513 -60.61 -4.41 17.90
C THR A 513 -59.92 -3.10 18.30
N ARG A 514 -60.67 -2.00 18.24
CA ARG A 514 -60.29 -0.70 18.80
C ARG A 514 -61.02 -0.45 20.10
N GLN A 515 -60.28 0.08 21.07
CA GLN A 515 -60.78 0.41 22.40
C GLN A 515 -60.52 1.88 22.70
N THR A 516 -61.39 2.44 23.53
CA THR A 516 -61.35 3.84 23.94
C THR A 516 -61.55 3.93 25.44
N VAL A 517 -60.60 4.54 26.14
CA VAL A 517 -60.69 4.85 27.57
C VAL A 517 -60.75 6.36 27.75
N LEU A 518 -61.64 6.81 28.64
CA LEU A 518 -61.82 8.22 28.96
C LEU A 518 -61.31 8.51 30.37
N TRP A 519 -60.55 9.58 30.49
CA TRP A 519 -60.02 10.06 31.76
C TRP A 519 -60.38 11.52 31.98
N ASP A 520 -60.92 11.86 33.15
CA ASP A 520 -61.39 13.21 33.47
C ASP A 520 -60.28 14.12 34.05
N GLY A 521 -59.04 13.63 34.10
CA GLY A 521 -57.90 14.38 34.64
C GLY A 521 -57.84 14.40 36.17
N ARG A 522 -58.42 13.39 36.84
CA ARG A 522 -58.32 13.23 38.29
C ARG A 522 -57.38 12.10 38.70
N ASP A 523 -56.79 12.24 39.87
CA ASP A 523 -56.00 11.19 40.52
C ASP A 523 -56.90 10.17 41.25
N GLN A 524 -56.26 9.16 41.86
CA GLN A 524 -56.93 8.11 42.63
C GLN A 524 -57.70 8.63 43.87
N GLU A 525 -57.39 9.84 44.37
CA GLU A 525 -58.12 10.49 45.46
C GLU A 525 -59.29 11.36 44.96
N GLY A 526 -59.54 11.36 43.65
CA GLY A 526 -60.57 12.18 43.00
C GLY A 526 -60.21 13.66 42.88
N LYS A 527 -58.96 14.04 43.18
CA LYS A 527 -58.48 15.42 43.03
C LYS A 527 -58.00 15.66 41.60
N ARG A 528 -58.12 16.90 41.13
CA ARG A 528 -57.58 17.26 39.80
C ARG A 528 -56.07 17.23 39.84
N VAL A 529 -55.48 16.62 38.83
CA VAL A 529 -54.03 16.60 38.66
C VAL A 529 -53.52 18.02 38.33
N ILE A 530 -52.28 18.30 38.72
CA ILE A 530 -51.64 19.60 38.46
C ILE A 530 -51.26 19.74 36.97
N PRO A 531 -51.18 20.97 36.43
CA PRO A 531 -50.62 21.19 35.10
C PRO A 531 -49.20 20.66 34.99
N GLY A 532 -48.87 19.97 33.91
CA GLY A 532 -47.58 19.31 33.76
C GLY A 532 -47.54 18.25 32.66
N ILE A 533 -46.43 17.52 32.60
CA ILE A 533 -46.23 16.40 31.68
C ILE A 533 -46.61 15.10 32.38
N TYR A 534 -47.37 14.27 31.68
CA TYR A 534 -47.83 12.97 32.12
C TYR A 534 -47.55 11.93 31.04
N PHE A 535 -47.53 10.66 31.43
CA PHE A 535 -47.28 9.52 30.55
C PHE A 535 -48.38 8.49 30.70
N CYS A 536 -49.11 8.22 29.62
CA CYS A 536 -50.08 7.14 29.54
C CYS A 536 -49.37 5.88 29.07
N GLN A 537 -49.47 4.80 29.83
CA GLN A 537 -48.84 3.51 29.55
C GLN A 537 -49.90 2.44 29.34
N LEU A 538 -49.82 1.72 28.22
CA LEU A 538 -50.63 0.55 27.92
C LEU A 538 -49.74 -0.70 27.92
N ARG A 539 -50.10 -1.70 28.71
CA ARG A 539 -49.35 -2.96 28.86
C ARG A 539 -50.22 -4.15 28.48
N SER A 540 -49.64 -5.13 27.79
CA SER A 540 -50.21 -6.49 27.65
C SER A 540 -49.05 -7.50 27.77
N GLY A 541 -49.12 -8.37 28.78
CA GLY A 541 -48.00 -9.25 29.16
C GLY A 541 -46.68 -8.49 29.39
N MET A 542 -45.63 -8.86 28.64
CA MET A 542 -44.31 -8.21 28.70
C MET A 542 -44.19 -6.94 27.83
N ASN A 543 -45.20 -6.64 27.00
CA ASN A 543 -45.17 -5.53 26.05
C ASN A 543 -45.74 -4.26 26.67
N LEU A 544 -45.08 -3.11 26.43
CA LEU A 544 -45.45 -1.81 26.99
C LEU A 544 -45.34 -0.73 25.90
N GLN A 545 -46.37 0.10 25.75
CA GLN A 545 -46.30 1.34 24.96
C GLN A 545 -46.64 2.55 25.82
N THR A 546 -45.95 3.66 25.58
CA THR A 546 -46.08 4.90 26.35
C THR A 546 -46.40 6.07 25.43
N GLN A 547 -47.38 6.89 25.79
CA GLN A 547 -47.72 8.14 25.12
C GLN A 547 -47.58 9.33 26.07
N ARG A 548 -46.96 10.41 25.60
CA ARG A 548 -46.83 11.66 26.36
C ARG A 548 -48.13 12.46 26.29
N LEU A 549 -48.59 12.96 27.43
CA LEU A 549 -49.76 13.82 27.60
C LEU A 549 -49.35 15.11 28.32
N ILE A 550 -49.85 16.26 27.88
CA ILE A 550 -49.63 17.56 28.52
C ILE A 550 -50.97 18.02 29.12
N ILE A 551 -50.96 18.42 30.39
CA ILE A 551 -52.12 18.98 31.09
C ILE A 551 -51.85 20.45 31.39
N GLN A 552 -52.82 21.31 31.06
CA GLN A 552 -52.74 22.77 31.17
C GLN A 552 -53.83 23.35 32.08
#